data_AF-A0A2T1ND02-F1
#
_entry.id   AF-A0A2T1ND02-F1
#
_cell.length_a   1.000
_cell.length_b   1.000
_cell.length_c   1.000
_cell.angle_alpha   90.00
_cell.angle_beta   90.00
_cell.angle_gamma   90.00
#
_symmetry.space_group_name_H-M   'P 1'
#
loop_
_entity.id
_entity.type
_entity.pdbx_description
1 polymer ?
#
loop_
_entity_poly.entity_id
_entity_poly.type
_entity_poly.pdbx_seq_one_letter_code
_entity_poly.pdbx_strand_id
1 'polypeptide(L)'
;MKKLLVLSVFVFLLCSTSIIAQNSWGSWRTTDCLKGLDFRVKRGDYNKYAKKYKWFIEYKNRYRDNIHFSTIAVSPDRRSEIRSSGKTTNRLHADGNGGTVQTYFLIDASSSIYVHINRIRINEKDYGVDYYDCDN
;
A
#
# COMPACT_ATOMS: atom_id res chain seq x y z
N MET A 1 -32.22 49.77 -30.75
CA MET A 1 -31.37 48.63 -31.16
C MET A 1 -30.01 48.74 -30.46
N LYS A 2 -29.75 47.95 -29.41
CA LYS A 2 -28.39 47.69 -28.89
C LYS A 2 -28.39 46.26 -28.33
N LYS A 3 -27.81 45.31 -29.07
CA LYS A 3 -27.54 43.96 -28.60
C LYS A 3 -26.16 43.98 -27.94
N LEU A 4 -26.09 43.81 -26.61
CA LEU A 4 -24.83 43.54 -25.93
C LEU A 4 -24.48 42.06 -26.09
N LEU A 5 -23.33 41.80 -26.69
CA LEU A 5 -22.76 40.46 -26.88
C LEU A 5 -21.85 40.18 -25.69
N VAL A 6 -22.28 39.35 -24.76
CA VAL A 6 -21.46 38.91 -23.62
C VAL A 6 -20.58 37.75 -24.10
N LEU A 7 -19.31 38.02 -24.35
CA LEU A 7 -18.31 37.01 -24.68
C LEU A 7 -17.83 36.36 -23.36
N SER A 8 -18.45 35.25 -22.98
CA SER A 8 -18.01 34.40 -21.88
C SER A 8 -16.73 33.67 -22.29
N VAL A 9 -15.56 34.18 -21.88
CA VAL A 9 -14.27 33.50 -22.04
C VAL A 9 -14.21 32.35 -21.02
N PHE A 10 -14.48 31.14 -21.49
CA PHE A 10 -14.29 29.91 -20.72
C PHE A 10 -12.78 29.62 -20.64
N VAL A 11 -12.16 30.02 -19.53
CA VAL A 11 -10.76 29.67 -19.24
C VAL A 11 -10.70 28.19 -18.90
N PHE A 12 -10.38 27.36 -19.90
CA PHE A 12 -10.02 25.96 -19.69
C PHE A 12 -8.67 25.90 -18.97
N LEU A 13 -8.73 25.74 -17.64
CA LEU A 13 -7.56 25.45 -16.82
C LEU A 13 -7.05 24.05 -17.19
N LEU A 14 -6.07 23.99 -18.11
CA LEU A 14 -5.33 22.78 -18.42
C LEU A 14 -4.48 22.39 -17.22
N CYS A 15 -5.07 21.62 -16.31
CA CYS A 15 -4.35 21.01 -15.21
C CYS A 15 -3.54 19.83 -15.77
N SER A 16 -2.34 20.12 -16.28
CA SER A 16 -1.38 19.12 -16.69
C SER A 16 -0.92 18.34 -15.45
N THR A 17 -1.54 17.20 -15.17
CA THR A 17 -1.04 16.28 -14.15
C THR A 17 0.24 15.65 -14.68
N SER A 18 1.37 16.28 -14.37
CA SER A 18 2.68 15.64 -14.52
C SER A 18 2.62 14.28 -13.82
N ILE A 19 2.96 13.21 -14.53
CA ILE A 19 3.20 11.88 -13.94
C ILE A 19 4.49 12.02 -13.14
N ILE A 20 4.41 12.63 -11.96
CA ILE A 20 5.54 12.77 -11.06
C ILE A 20 5.86 11.35 -10.61
N ALA A 21 7.05 10.88 -10.99
CA ALA A 21 7.60 9.66 -10.43
C ALA A 21 7.55 9.77 -8.90
N GLN A 22 6.89 8.82 -8.23
CA GLN A 22 6.81 8.80 -6.77
C GLN A 22 8.20 8.54 -6.18
N ASN A 23 9.00 9.61 -6.06
CA ASN A 23 10.37 9.55 -5.54
C ASN A 23 10.41 9.58 -4.01
N SER A 24 9.27 9.82 -3.36
CA SER A 24 9.10 9.90 -1.90
C SER A 24 8.12 8.84 -1.40
N TRP A 25 8.13 8.61 -0.08
CA TRP A 25 7.10 7.79 0.55
C TRP A 25 5.73 8.45 0.41
N GLY A 26 4.73 7.64 0.05
CA GLY A 26 3.34 8.06 0.13
C GLY A 26 2.86 8.27 1.57
N SER A 27 1.65 8.79 1.72
CA SER A 27 0.98 8.91 3.01
C SER A 27 0.73 7.54 3.64
N TRP A 28 0.72 7.50 4.98
CA TRP A 28 0.27 6.32 5.74
C TRP A 28 -1.20 6.01 5.44
N ARG A 29 -1.51 4.73 5.30
CA ARG A 29 -2.86 4.17 5.10
C ARG A 29 -3.01 2.97 6.00
N THR A 30 -4.18 2.77 6.58
CA THR A 30 -4.47 1.56 7.36
C THR A 30 -4.62 0.36 6.42
N THR A 31 -4.11 -0.81 6.83
CA THR A 31 -4.24 -2.05 6.04
C THR A 31 -5.71 -2.48 5.92
N ASP A 32 -6.06 -3.24 4.90
CA ASP A 32 -7.45 -3.71 4.66
C ASP A 32 -7.94 -4.76 5.68
N CYS A 33 -7.08 -5.29 6.56
CA CYS A 33 -7.41 -6.36 7.51
C CYS A 33 -7.18 -6.02 8.98
N LEU A 34 -6.18 -5.18 9.32
CA LEU A 34 -5.83 -4.89 10.71
C LEU A 34 -5.78 -3.38 10.99
N LYS A 35 -6.72 -2.89 11.80
CA LYS A 35 -6.95 -1.46 12.07
C LYS A 35 -5.73 -0.75 12.67
N GLY A 36 -4.97 -1.41 13.53
CA GLY A 36 -3.78 -0.82 14.16
C GLY A 36 -2.48 -1.05 13.40
N LEU A 37 -2.53 -1.59 12.18
CA LEU A 37 -1.36 -1.70 11.30
C LEU A 37 -1.54 -0.77 10.11
N ASP A 38 -0.71 0.27 10.08
CA ASP A 38 -0.64 1.19 8.94
C ASP A 38 0.50 0.79 8.02
N PHE A 39 0.40 1.18 6.75
CA PHE A 39 1.44 1.01 5.75
C PHE A 39 1.57 2.25 4.88
N ARG A 40 2.76 2.44 4.33
CA ARG A 40 3.02 3.39 3.24
C ARG A 40 3.90 2.74 2.19
N VAL A 41 3.83 3.28 0.97
CA VAL A 41 4.52 2.70 -0.18
C VAL A 41 5.40 3.74 -0.86
N LYS A 42 6.49 3.28 -1.44
CA LYS A 42 7.39 4.08 -2.28
C LYS A 42 7.80 3.25 -3.48
N ARG A 43 7.57 3.77 -4.69
CA ARG A 43 8.13 3.18 -5.91
C ARG A 43 9.64 3.46 -5.98
N GLY A 44 10.41 2.42 -6.26
CA GLY A 44 11.83 2.51 -6.58
C GLY A 44 12.08 2.31 -8.07
N ASP A 45 13.28 1.84 -8.39
CA ASP A 45 13.73 1.70 -9.77
C ASP A 45 13.00 0.59 -10.53
N TYR A 46 12.98 0.73 -11.85
CA TYR A 46 12.54 -0.32 -12.76
C TYR A 46 13.65 -1.36 -12.92
N ASN A 47 13.34 -2.62 -12.60
CA ASN A 47 14.22 -3.75 -12.82
C ASN A 47 14.05 -4.27 -14.26
N LYS A 48 15.06 -4.02 -15.11
CA LYS A 48 15.05 -4.40 -16.53
C LYS A 48 14.97 -5.91 -16.75
N TYR A 49 15.58 -6.72 -15.89
CA TYR A 49 15.57 -8.18 -16.01
C TYR A 49 14.20 -8.78 -15.68
N ALA A 50 13.60 -8.32 -14.58
CA ALA A 50 12.27 -8.78 -14.14
C ALA A 50 11.12 -8.13 -14.92
N LYS A 51 11.41 -7.07 -15.68
CA LYS A 51 10.44 -6.19 -16.35
C LYS A 51 9.37 -5.65 -15.39
N LYS A 52 9.79 -5.21 -14.20
CA LYS A 52 8.91 -4.80 -13.09
C LYS A 52 9.49 -3.62 -12.32
N TYR A 53 8.63 -2.84 -11.68
CA TYR A 53 9.04 -1.81 -10.74
C TYR A 53 9.28 -2.41 -9.37
N LYS A 54 10.35 -1.96 -8.69
CA LYS A 54 10.54 -2.23 -7.27
C LYS A 54 9.58 -1.36 -6.47
N TRP A 55 8.79 -1.96 -5.60
CA TRP A 55 7.92 -1.24 -4.67
C TRP A 55 8.34 -1.56 -3.25
N PHE A 56 8.72 -0.53 -2.50
CA PHE A 56 9.00 -0.62 -1.07
C PHE A 56 7.72 -0.38 -0.29
N ILE A 57 7.55 -1.14 0.78
CA ILE A 57 6.44 -1.02 1.70
C ILE A 57 7.01 -0.94 3.10
N GLU A 58 6.57 0.05 3.85
CA GLU A 58 6.86 0.17 5.27
C GLU A 58 5.57 0.04 6.05
N TYR A 59 5.60 -0.77 7.09
CA TYR A 59 4.51 -0.96 8.03
C TYR A 59 4.82 -0.25 9.34
N LYS A 60 3.79 0.25 10.01
CA LYS A 60 3.87 0.84 11.34
C LYS A 60 2.83 0.19 12.25
N ASN A 61 3.32 -0.42 13.32
CA ASN A 61 2.50 -1.03 14.35
C ASN A 61 2.04 0.04 15.35
N ARG A 62 0.72 0.24 15.49
CA ARG A 62 0.13 1.14 16.50
C ARG A 62 -0.29 0.44 17.78
N TYR A 63 -0.23 -0.90 17.85
CA TYR A 63 -0.48 -1.65 19.06
C TYR A 63 0.71 -1.59 20.02
N ARG A 64 0.45 -1.87 21.29
CA ARG A 64 1.51 -2.02 22.31
C ARG A 64 2.28 -3.32 22.14
N ASP A 65 1.60 -4.36 21.67
CA ASP A 65 2.16 -5.69 21.47
C ASP A 65 2.84 -5.82 20.10
N ASN A 66 3.74 -6.80 19.99
CA ASN A 66 4.35 -7.18 18.73
C ASN A 66 3.31 -7.75 17.77
N ILE A 67 3.45 -7.45 16.48
CA ILE A 67 2.66 -8.09 15.42
C ILE A 67 3.57 -8.92 14.53
N HIS A 68 3.14 -10.15 14.26
CA HIS A 68 3.68 -11.00 13.22
C HIS A 68 2.62 -11.18 12.14
N PHE A 69 2.93 -10.85 10.89
CA PHE A 69 1.96 -10.91 9.80
C PHE A 69 2.63 -11.34 8.50
N SER A 70 1.86 -12.01 7.64
CA SER A 70 2.31 -12.37 6.30
C SER A 70 1.77 -11.35 5.32
N THR A 71 2.55 -10.99 4.31
CA THR A 71 2.19 -9.95 3.35
C THR A 71 2.54 -10.34 1.91
N ILE A 72 1.81 -9.74 0.99
CA ILE A 72 2.12 -9.66 -0.43
C ILE A 72 1.67 -8.30 -0.96
N ALA A 73 2.34 -7.79 -2.00
CA ALA A 73 1.79 -6.74 -2.83
C ALA A 73 1.72 -7.16 -4.30
N VAL A 74 0.67 -6.70 -4.97
CA VAL A 74 0.36 -7.03 -6.36
C VAL A 74 -0.10 -5.79 -7.14
N SER A 75 -0.19 -5.92 -8.45
CA SER A 75 -0.83 -4.91 -9.29
C SER A 75 -2.33 -4.80 -8.95
N PRO A 76 -2.96 -3.61 -9.08
CA PRO A 76 -4.34 -3.39 -8.62
C PRO A 76 -5.39 -4.32 -9.23
N ASP A 77 -5.19 -4.77 -10.48
CA ASP A 77 -6.04 -5.72 -11.20
C ASP A 77 -6.11 -7.10 -10.51
N ARG A 78 -5.08 -7.48 -9.75
CA ARG A 78 -5.02 -8.75 -9.01
C ARG A 78 -5.58 -8.66 -7.59
N ARG A 79 -6.14 -7.51 -7.19
CA ARG A 79 -6.70 -7.30 -5.84
C ARG A 79 -7.70 -8.38 -5.46
N SER A 80 -8.67 -8.66 -6.33
CA SER A 80 -9.76 -9.60 -6.04
C SER A 80 -9.23 -11.04 -5.86
N GLU A 81 -8.31 -11.46 -6.71
CA GLU A 81 -7.67 -12.79 -6.66
C GLU A 81 -6.90 -13.00 -5.34
N ILE A 82 -6.10 -12.01 -4.94
CA ILE A 82 -5.31 -12.11 -3.71
C ILE A 82 -6.22 -12.07 -2.47
N ARG A 83 -7.23 -11.19 -2.46
CA ARG A 83 -8.17 -11.10 -1.35
C ARG A 83 -8.97 -12.38 -1.16
N SER A 84 -9.43 -13.03 -2.23
CA SER A 84 -10.19 -14.28 -2.14
C SER A 84 -9.33 -15.47 -1.76
N SER A 85 -8.11 -15.55 -2.28
CA SER A 85 -7.20 -16.67 -2.00
C SER A 85 -6.48 -16.56 -0.65
N GLY A 86 -6.40 -15.36 -0.07
CA GLY A 86 -5.66 -15.10 1.18
C GLY A 86 -4.16 -15.36 1.08
N LYS A 87 -3.61 -15.47 -0.15
CA LYS A 87 -2.21 -15.82 -0.38
C LYS A 87 -1.27 -14.68 0.03
N THR A 88 -0.14 -15.06 0.62
CA THR A 88 0.93 -14.16 1.08
C THR A 88 2.29 -14.82 0.88
N THR A 89 3.37 -14.05 0.75
CA THR A 89 4.71 -14.64 0.53
C THR A 89 5.73 -14.29 1.62
N ASN A 90 5.68 -13.08 2.17
CA ASN A 90 6.72 -12.61 3.10
C ASN A 90 6.16 -12.63 4.51
N ARG A 91 6.84 -13.29 5.45
CA ARG A 91 6.53 -13.22 6.89
C ARG A 91 7.33 -12.07 7.51
N LEU A 92 6.65 -11.14 8.18
CA LEU A 92 7.25 -9.97 8.80
C LEU A 92 6.90 -9.90 10.29
N HIS A 93 7.76 -9.21 11.02
CA HIS A 93 7.61 -8.88 12.43
C HIS A 93 7.73 -7.36 12.59
N ALA A 94 6.77 -6.76 13.28
CA ALA A 94 6.82 -5.37 13.70
C ALA A 94 6.72 -5.30 15.22
N ASP A 95 7.74 -4.73 15.84
CA ASP A 95 7.76 -4.51 17.29
C ASP A 95 6.55 -3.69 17.73
N GLY A 96 6.11 -3.91 18.96
CA GLY A 96 5.11 -3.10 19.63
C GLY A 96 5.56 -1.65 19.84
N ASN A 97 4.65 -0.83 20.36
CA ASN A 97 4.93 0.56 20.76
C ASN A 97 5.44 1.46 19.62
N GLY A 98 4.87 1.32 18.41
CA GLY A 98 5.22 2.18 17.28
C GLY A 98 6.29 1.61 16.34
N GLY A 99 6.70 0.35 16.52
CA GLY A 99 7.69 -0.32 15.69
C GLY A 99 7.35 -0.29 14.19
N THR A 100 8.40 -0.29 13.36
CA THR A 100 8.26 -0.29 11.91
C THR A 100 9.05 -1.43 11.29
N VAL A 101 8.55 -1.95 10.18
CA VAL A 101 9.23 -3.00 9.40
C VAL A 101 9.04 -2.73 7.91
N GLN A 102 10.08 -3.01 7.13
CA GLN A 102 10.07 -2.78 5.69
C GLN A 102 10.19 -4.07 4.89
N THR A 103 9.61 -4.08 3.70
CA THR A 103 9.81 -5.12 2.69
C THR A 103 9.73 -4.51 1.29
N TYR A 104 9.97 -5.31 0.26
CA TYR A 104 9.77 -4.88 -1.12
C TYR A 104 9.24 -6.02 -1.99
N PHE A 105 8.61 -5.62 -3.11
CA PHE A 105 8.13 -6.52 -4.15
C PHE A 105 8.52 -5.98 -5.52
N LEU A 106 8.72 -6.88 -6.49
CA LEU A 106 8.82 -6.53 -7.90
C LEU A 106 7.44 -6.72 -8.53
N ILE A 107 6.81 -5.62 -8.97
CA ILE A 107 5.43 -5.61 -9.45
C ILE A 107 5.37 -4.94 -10.82
N ASP A 108 4.62 -5.55 -11.73
CA ASP A 108 4.32 -4.98 -13.04
C ASP A 108 3.21 -3.93 -12.92
N ALA A 109 3.51 -2.85 -12.20
CA ALA A 109 2.62 -1.72 -12.04
C ALA A 109 3.47 -0.48 -11.75
N SER A 110 3.30 0.56 -12.57
CA SER A 110 4.08 1.79 -12.45
C SER A 110 3.44 2.80 -11.49
N SER A 111 2.12 2.79 -11.31
CA SER A 111 1.41 3.92 -10.68
C SER A 111 0.93 3.65 -9.27
N SER A 112 0.44 2.44 -9.00
CA SER A 112 -0.06 2.04 -7.69
C SER A 112 0.03 0.52 -7.52
N ILE A 113 -0.10 0.06 -6.27
CA ILE A 113 -0.10 -1.35 -5.89
C ILE A 113 -1.21 -1.60 -4.87
N TYR A 114 -1.65 -2.86 -4.79
CA TYR A 114 -2.50 -3.34 -3.71
C TYR A 114 -1.65 -4.13 -2.72
N VAL A 115 -1.78 -3.80 -1.43
CA VAL A 115 -1.07 -4.47 -0.34
C VAL A 115 -2.08 -5.34 0.42
N HIS A 116 -1.73 -6.60 0.62
CA HIS A 116 -2.53 -7.55 1.38
C HIS A 116 -1.72 -8.11 2.54
N ILE A 117 -2.37 -8.29 3.68
CA ILE A 117 -1.83 -8.97 4.85
C ILE A 117 -2.76 -10.11 5.25
N ASN A 118 -2.19 -11.16 5.85
CA ASN A 118 -2.93 -12.30 6.38
C ASN A 118 -2.10 -13.01 7.47
N ARG A 119 -2.65 -14.06 8.09
CA ARG A 119 -2.00 -14.91 9.10
C ARG A 119 -1.42 -14.11 10.25
N ILE A 120 -2.23 -13.20 10.78
CA ILE A 120 -1.79 -12.21 11.77
C ILE A 120 -1.67 -12.89 13.14
N ARG A 121 -0.64 -12.55 13.91
CA ARG A 121 -0.54 -12.86 15.34
C ARG A 121 -0.17 -11.59 16.08
N ILE A 122 -0.90 -11.27 17.14
CA ILE A 122 -0.62 -10.15 18.04
C ILE A 122 -0.18 -10.77 19.36
N ASN A 123 1.13 -10.93 19.53
CA ASN A 123 1.74 -11.61 20.68
C ASN A 123 3.25 -11.37 20.65
N GLU A 124 3.93 -11.65 21.77
CA GLU A 124 5.40 -11.60 21.85
C GLU A 124 6.09 -12.53 20.84
N LYS A 125 5.47 -13.70 20.55
CA LYS A 125 6.05 -14.78 19.73
C LYS A 125 5.21 -15.07 18.48
N ASP A 126 5.90 -15.48 17.41
CA ASP A 126 5.29 -15.92 16.15
C ASP A 126 4.84 -17.40 16.13
N TYR A 127 4.35 -17.93 17.25
CA TYR A 127 3.84 -19.29 17.35
C TYR A 127 3.08 -19.47 18.67
N GLY A 128 2.41 -20.62 18.81
CA GLY A 128 1.71 -21.00 20.05
C GLY A 128 0.38 -20.28 20.28
N VAL A 129 -0.05 -19.44 19.33
CA VAL A 129 -1.36 -18.78 19.32
C VAL A 129 -1.97 -18.86 17.92
N ASP A 130 -3.30 -18.89 17.90
CA ASP A 130 -4.10 -18.88 16.68
C ASP A 130 -3.93 -17.56 15.92
N TYR A 131 -4.34 -17.58 14.65
CA TYR A 131 -4.33 -16.38 13.84
C TYR A 131 -5.47 -15.45 14.25
N TYR A 132 -5.16 -14.16 14.27
CA TYR A 132 -6.11 -13.09 14.52
C TYR A 132 -7.01 -12.87 13.30
N ASP A 133 -8.32 -12.77 13.54
CA ASP A 133 -9.32 -12.44 12.52
C ASP A 133 -9.21 -10.97 12.09
N CYS A 134 -9.45 -10.68 10.81
CA CYS A 134 -9.44 -9.29 10.35
C CYS A 134 -10.47 -8.45 11.12
N ASP A 135 -10.08 -7.27 11.60
CA ASP A 135 -10.89 -6.40 12.47
C ASP A 135 -11.35 -5.11 11.77
N ASN A 136 -11.15 -5.00 10.46
CA ASN A 136 -11.43 -3.78 9.68
C ASN A 136 -12.91 -3.48 9.48
#